data_AF-A0A4R1JPI0-F1
#
_entry.id   AF-A0A4R1JPI0-F1
#
_cell.length_a   1.000
_cell.length_b   1.000
_cell.length_c   1.000
_cell.angle_alpha   90.00
_cell.angle_beta   90.00
_cell.angle_gamma   90.00
#
_symmetry.space_group_name_H-M   'P 1'
#
loop_
_entity.id
_entity.type
_entity.pdbx_description
1 polymer ?
#
loop_
_entity_poly.entity_id
_entity_poly.type
_entity_poly.pdbx_seq_one_letter_code
_entity_poly.pdbx_strand_id
1 'polypeptide(L)'
;MKIPKSSEDLIQEIFLCVDLTEKLGDLRIRQLMRLLPKVSDEIILKSVIKVFSNKDRNETLYLDQLYAGKILTNVNPKSQLDIKSILDEILENWNKSIRDMPLWLFNNYKKEDLNNALLSIINDPFESNEKRDKAETMIWWIKSM
;
A
#
# COMPACT_ATOMS: atom_id res chain seq x y z
N MET A 1 -15.64 11.95 12.48
CA MET A 1 -15.40 10.82 11.55
C MET A 1 -15.99 9.56 12.15
N LYS A 2 -16.61 8.70 11.34
CA LYS A 2 -17.17 7.42 11.80
C LYS A 2 -16.11 6.32 11.62
N ILE A 3 -16.22 5.22 12.38
CA ILE A 3 -15.36 4.05 12.17
C ILE A 3 -15.76 3.41 10.83
N PRO A 4 -14.83 3.25 9.88
CA PRO A 4 -15.10 2.55 8.62
C PRO A 4 -15.58 1.12 8.88
N LYS A 5 -16.63 0.69 8.18
CA LYS A 5 -17.21 -0.66 8.34
C LYS A 5 -16.95 -1.57 7.15
N SER A 6 -16.47 -1.01 6.04
CA SER A 6 -16.13 -1.72 4.82
C SER A 6 -14.82 -1.22 4.23
N SER A 7 -14.27 -1.95 3.26
CA SER A 7 -13.12 -1.49 2.48
C SER A 7 -13.43 -0.19 1.72
N GLU A 8 -14.63 -0.11 1.16
CA GLU A 8 -15.10 1.03 0.38
C GLU A 8 -15.21 2.29 1.25
N ASP A 9 -15.70 2.16 2.48
CA ASP A 9 -15.73 3.26 3.45
C ASP A 9 -14.32 3.79 3.75
N LEU A 10 -13.37 2.89 3.99
CA LEU A 10 -12.00 3.27 4.35
C LEU A 10 -11.25 3.87 3.15
N ILE A 11 -11.43 3.33 1.93
CA ILE A 11 -10.88 3.91 0.70
C ILE A 11 -11.37 5.35 0.53
N GLN A 12 -12.68 5.58 0.68
CA GLN A 12 -13.26 6.92 0.59
C GLN A 12 -12.69 7.86 1.67
N GLU A 13 -12.52 7.39 2.90
CA GLU A 13 -11.92 8.19 3.96
C GLU A 13 -10.44 8.53 3.68
N ILE A 14 -9.67 7.63 3.06
CA ILE A 14 -8.29 7.89 2.63
C ILE A 14 -8.27 8.99 1.56
N PHE A 15 -9.10 8.87 0.52
CA PHE A 15 -9.18 9.90 -0.53
C PHE A 15 -9.65 11.25 0.02
N LEU A 16 -10.64 11.26 0.91
CA LEU A 16 -11.08 12.49 1.58
C LEU A 16 -9.97 13.12 2.44
N CYS A 17 -9.08 12.32 3.03
CA CYS A 17 -7.90 12.86 3.72
C CYS A 17 -6.99 13.59 2.73
N VAL A 18 -6.75 13.02 1.55
CA VAL A 18 -5.91 13.64 0.52
C VAL A 18 -6.57 14.90 -0.05
N ASP A 19 -7.82 14.82 -0.47
CA ASP A 19 -8.57 15.92 -1.09
C ASP A 19 -8.68 17.15 -0.17
N LEU A 20 -8.68 16.93 1.15
CA LEU A 20 -8.77 18.00 2.15
C LEU A 20 -7.41 18.40 2.73
N THR A 21 -6.30 17.83 2.26
CA THR A 21 -4.96 18.09 2.84
C THR A 21 -4.57 19.55 2.72
N GLU A 22 -4.87 20.23 1.60
CA GLU A 22 -4.55 21.66 1.46
C GLU A 22 -5.31 22.55 2.47
N LYS A 23 -6.53 22.15 2.85
CA LYS A 23 -7.41 22.92 3.74
C LYS A 23 -7.20 22.59 5.21
N LEU A 24 -6.98 21.31 5.52
CA LEU A 24 -6.99 20.78 6.88
C LEU A 24 -5.62 20.22 7.32
N GLY A 25 -4.63 20.21 6.43
CA GLY A 25 -3.34 19.60 6.67
C GLY A 25 -3.46 18.12 7.03
N ASP A 26 -2.69 17.70 8.03
CA ASP A 26 -2.63 16.33 8.54
C ASP A 26 -3.73 16.00 9.56
N LEU A 27 -4.62 16.95 9.90
CA LEU A 27 -5.58 16.77 10.99
C LEU A 27 -6.51 15.58 10.72
N ARG A 28 -7.02 15.45 9.49
CA ARG A 28 -7.98 14.40 9.14
C ARG A 28 -7.33 13.02 9.17
N ILE A 29 -6.14 12.85 8.57
CA ILE A 29 -5.45 11.56 8.59
C ILE A 29 -5.09 11.15 10.03
N ARG A 30 -4.70 12.09 10.91
CA ARG A 30 -4.48 11.80 12.33
C ARG A 30 -5.75 11.35 13.05
N GLN A 31 -6.91 11.90 12.71
CA GLN A 31 -8.19 11.46 13.27
C GLN A 31 -8.56 10.06 12.78
N LEU A 32 -8.40 9.79 11.47
CA LEU A 32 -8.63 8.46 10.89
C LEU A 32 -7.75 7.42 11.59
N MET A 33 -6.46 7.71 11.70
CA MET A 33 -5.46 6.86 12.36
C MET A 33 -5.86 6.41 13.77
N ARG A 34 -6.52 7.27 14.56
CA ARG A 34 -6.99 6.92 15.92
C ARG A 34 -8.17 5.93 15.93
N LEU A 35 -8.89 5.82 14.82
CA LEU A 35 -10.04 4.92 14.68
C LEU A 35 -9.63 3.54 14.14
N LEU A 36 -8.55 3.47 13.37
CA LEU A 36 -8.11 2.24 12.69
C LEU A 36 -7.81 1.04 13.60
N PRO A 37 -7.35 1.19 14.86
CA PRO A 37 -7.23 0.04 15.76
C PRO A 37 -8.55 -0.69 16.06
N LYS A 38 -9.70 -0.12 15.68
CA LYS A 38 -11.04 -0.72 15.82
C LYS A 38 -11.57 -1.31 14.51
N VAL A 39 -10.81 -1.20 13.42
CA VAL A 39 -11.13 -1.74 12.10
C VAL A 39 -10.37 -3.05 11.92
N SER A 40 -10.97 -4.05 11.28
CA SER A 40 -10.28 -5.33 11.07
C SER A 40 -9.10 -5.19 10.11
N ASP A 41 -8.05 -5.97 10.35
CA ASP A 41 -6.86 -6.03 9.50
C ASP A 41 -7.21 -6.29 8.03
N GLU A 42 -8.21 -7.15 7.78
CA GLU A 42 -8.72 -7.47 6.44
C GLU A 42 -9.25 -6.22 5.72
N ILE A 43 -10.09 -5.42 6.39
CA ILE A 43 -10.62 -4.18 5.81
C ILE A 43 -9.48 -3.22 5.50
N ILE A 44 -8.52 -3.07 6.42
CA ILE A 44 -7.38 -2.17 6.25
C ILE A 44 -6.54 -2.60 5.05
N LEU A 45 -6.15 -3.87 4.98
CA LEU A 45 -5.30 -4.39 3.91
C LEU A 45 -5.97 -4.28 2.55
N LYS A 46 -7.22 -4.73 2.43
CA LYS A 46 -7.97 -4.63 1.18
C LYS A 46 -8.08 -3.19 0.71
N SER A 47 -8.31 -2.25 1.64
CA SER A 47 -8.41 -0.82 1.31
C SER A 47 -7.09 -0.25 0.82
N VAL A 48 -6.00 -0.52 1.54
CA VAL A 48 -4.66 -0.03 1.17
C VAL A 48 -4.26 -0.61 -0.18
N ILE A 49 -4.35 -1.92 -0.36
CA ILE A 49 -4.00 -2.57 -1.65
C ILE A 49 -4.77 -1.91 -2.79
N LYS A 50 -6.07 -1.65 -2.60
CA LYS A 50 -6.90 -1.00 -3.60
C LYS A 50 -6.49 0.46 -3.89
N VAL A 51 -6.00 1.18 -2.89
CA VAL A 51 -5.44 2.53 -3.09
C VAL A 51 -4.13 2.46 -3.89
N PHE A 52 -3.26 1.50 -3.58
CA PHE A 52 -2.01 1.30 -4.33
C PHE A 52 -2.25 0.86 -5.78
N SER A 53 -3.32 0.11 -6.05
CA SER A 53 -3.70 -0.33 -7.40
C SER A 53 -4.58 0.66 -8.17
N ASN A 54 -4.97 1.79 -7.58
CA ASN A 54 -5.88 2.76 -8.20
C ASN A 54 -5.20 3.59 -9.31
N LYS A 55 -5.65 3.41 -10.55
CA LYS A 55 -5.16 4.13 -11.74
C LYS A 55 -5.99 5.36 -12.14
N ASP A 56 -7.07 5.63 -11.42
CA ASP A 56 -8.03 6.68 -11.74
C ASP A 56 -7.64 8.05 -11.16
N ARG A 57 -6.75 8.06 -10.16
CA ARG A 57 -6.37 9.27 -9.40
C ARG A 57 -4.91 9.71 -9.65
N ASN A 58 -4.52 9.83 -10.91
CA ASN A 58 -3.13 10.11 -11.30
C ASN A 58 -2.55 11.41 -10.70
N GLU A 59 -3.37 12.47 -10.57
CA GLU A 59 -2.93 13.77 -10.03
C GLU A 59 -2.57 13.70 -8.53
N THR A 60 -3.26 12.82 -7.78
CA THR A 60 -3.06 12.67 -6.33
C THR A 60 -2.37 11.36 -5.96
N LEU A 61 -1.95 10.56 -6.94
CA LEU A 61 -1.43 9.20 -6.77
C LEU A 61 -0.37 9.10 -5.67
N TYR A 62 0.59 10.03 -5.66
CA TYR A 62 1.63 10.08 -4.65
C TYR A 62 1.06 10.25 -3.24
N LEU A 63 0.14 11.21 -3.04
CA LEU A 63 -0.45 11.50 -1.73
C LEU A 63 -1.39 10.37 -1.27
N ASP A 64 -2.16 9.78 -2.20
CA ASP A 64 -3.03 8.65 -1.93
C ASP A 64 -2.22 7.46 -1.38
N GLN A 65 -1.14 7.10 -2.07
CA GLN A 65 -0.24 6.03 -1.62
C GLN A 65 0.57 6.39 -0.38
N LEU A 66 0.96 7.67 -0.20
CA LEU A 66 1.63 8.13 1.01
C LEU A 66 0.74 7.97 2.25
N TYR A 67 -0.55 8.31 2.14
CA TYR A 67 -1.49 8.18 3.27
C TYR A 67 -1.84 6.71 3.54
N ALA A 68 -2.07 5.92 2.48
CA ALA A 68 -2.26 4.48 2.63
C ALA A 68 -1.01 3.79 3.22
N GLY A 69 0.19 4.23 2.84
CA GLY A 69 1.47 3.77 3.40
C GLY A 69 1.60 4.08 4.89
N LYS A 70 1.28 5.31 5.32
CA LYS A 70 1.25 5.68 6.75
C LYS A 70 0.28 4.81 7.56
N ILE A 71 -0.85 4.43 6.97
CA ILE A 71 -1.82 3.53 7.60
C ILE A 71 -1.19 2.14 7.79
N LEU A 72 -0.55 1.58 6.76
CA LEU A 72 0.15 0.29 6.86
C LEU A 72 1.19 0.29 7.97
N THR A 73 2.06 1.30 8.00
CA THR A 73 3.19 1.31 8.95
C THR A 73 2.74 1.54 10.38
N ASN A 74 1.68 2.32 10.59
CA ASN A 74 1.20 2.62 11.93
C ASN A 74 0.32 1.50 12.51
N VAL A 75 -0.60 0.94 11.71
CA VAL A 75 -1.47 -0.13 12.20
C VAL A 75 -0.78 -1.50 12.14
N ASN A 76 0.11 -1.70 11.17
CA ASN A 76 0.76 -2.96 10.87
C ASN A 76 -0.23 -4.15 10.84
N PRO A 77 -1.26 -4.09 9.97
CA PRO A 77 -2.30 -5.11 9.92
C PRO A 77 -1.71 -6.46 9.52
N LYS A 78 -2.18 -7.54 10.14
CA LYS A 78 -1.75 -8.90 9.79
C LYS A 78 -2.40 -9.36 8.50
N SER A 79 -1.63 -10.05 7.67
CA SER A 79 -2.11 -10.59 6.39
C SER A 79 -2.12 -12.11 6.40
N GLN A 80 -3.14 -12.67 5.77
CA GLN A 80 -3.18 -14.07 5.31
C GLN A 80 -3.21 -14.15 3.78
N LEU A 81 -3.11 -13.01 3.09
CA LEU A 81 -3.13 -12.95 1.64
C LEU A 81 -1.82 -13.50 1.08
N ASP A 82 -1.91 -14.14 -0.08
CA ASP A 82 -0.76 -14.57 -0.83
C ASP A 82 0.06 -13.37 -1.33
N ILE A 83 1.37 -13.42 -1.11
CA ILE A 83 2.28 -12.32 -1.41
C ILE A 83 2.33 -12.00 -2.90
N LYS A 84 2.26 -13.03 -3.76
CA LYS A 84 2.30 -12.85 -5.21
C LYS A 84 1.06 -12.10 -5.68
N SER A 85 -0.10 -12.49 -5.15
CA SER A 85 -1.38 -11.82 -5.43
C SER A 85 -1.36 -10.33 -5.05
N ILE A 86 -0.75 -9.97 -3.91
CA ILE A 86 -0.56 -8.56 -3.53
C ILE A 86 0.33 -7.85 -4.55
N LEU A 87 1.50 -8.41 -4.84
CA LEU A 87 2.49 -7.82 -5.74
C LEU A 87 1.94 -7.60 -7.15
N ASP A 88 1.18 -8.57 -7.67
CA ASP A 88 0.53 -8.46 -8.98
C ASP A 88 -0.47 -7.31 -9.03
N GLU A 89 -1.22 -7.07 -7.95
CA GLU A 89 -2.18 -5.96 -7.88
C GLU A 89 -1.51 -4.58 -7.72
N ILE A 90 -0.47 -4.47 -6.89
CA ILE A 90 0.11 -3.17 -6.55
C ILE A 90 1.20 -2.70 -7.51
N LEU A 91 2.02 -3.61 -8.06
CA LEU A 91 3.26 -3.19 -8.72
C LEU A 91 3.00 -2.42 -10.00
N GLU A 92 1.88 -2.64 -10.69
CA GLU A 92 1.58 -1.87 -11.90
C GLU A 92 1.46 -0.37 -11.63
N ASN A 93 1.02 0.03 -10.43
CA ASN A 93 0.68 1.42 -10.13
C ASN A 93 1.42 1.98 -8.91
N TRP A 94 2.19 1.16 -8.20
CA TRP A 94 2.98 1.59 -7.06
C TRP A 94 3.99 2.69 -7.44
N ASN A 95 4.00 3.76 -6.66
CA ASN A 95 4.97 4.84 -6.72
C ASN A 95 6.22 4.44 -5.93
N LYS A 96 7.33 4.28 -6.64
CA LYS A 96 8.64 3.85 -6.10
C LYS A 96 9.20 4.72 -4.97
N SER A 97 8.71 5.95 -4.82
CA SER A 97 9.10 6.86 -3.74
C SER A 97 8.43 6.49 -2.40
N ILE A 98 7.41 5.63 -2.41
CA ILE A 98 6.66 5.20 -1.23
C ILE A 98 7.25 3.89 -0.69
N ARG A 99 8.10 4.02 0.34
CA ARG A 99 8.78 2.89 1.00
C ARG A 99 7.89 2.07 1.93
N ASP A 100 6.77 2.63 2.39
CA ASP A 100 5.91 2.02 3.40
C ASP A 100 5.38 0.63 3.02
N MET A 101 5.01 0.44 1.74
CA MET A 101 4.52 -0.85 1.24
C MET A 101 5.63 -1.93 1.21
N PRO A 102 6.82 -1.69 0.61
CA PRO A 102 7.96 -2.58 0.75
C PRO A 102 8.30 -2.93 2.21
N LEU A 103 8.27 -1.93 3.11
CA LEU A 103 8.58 -2.13 4.53
C LEU A 103 7.55 -3.03 5.22
N TRP A 104 6.27 -2.79 4.96
CA TRP A 104 5.20 -3.62 5.52
C TRP A 104 5.29 -5.07 5.01
N LEU A 105 5.54 -5.27 3.71
CA LEU A 105 5.76 -6.61 3.14
C LEU A 105 6.93 -7.34 3.80
N PHE A 106 8.07 -6.65 3.97
CA PHE A 106 9.25 -7.20 4.63
C PHE A 106 8.99 -7.62 6.08
N ASN A 107 8.19 -6.86 6.81
CA ASN A 107 7.88 -7.13 8.21
C ASN A 107 6.83 -8.23 8.42
N ASN A 108 5.95 -8.46 7.44
CA ASN A 108 4.82 -9.38 7.58
C ASN A 108 5.01 -10.72 6.86
N TYR A 109 5.95 -10.80 5.92
CA TYR A 109 6.25 -12.02 5.16
C TYR A 109 7.68 -12.47 5.40
N LYS A 110 7.94 -13.76 5.21
CA LYS A 110 9.31 -14.27 5.28
C LYS A 110 10.13 -13.63 4.16
N LYS A 111 11.34 -13.20 4.51
CA LYS A 111 12.28 -12.57 3.57
C LYS A 111 12.52 -13.40 2.31
N GLU A 112 12.64 -14.72 2.46
CA GLU A 112 12.84 -15.65 1.34
C GLU A 112 11.63 -15.67 0.40
N ASP A 113 10.42 -15.77 0.94
CA ASP A 113 9.17 -15.80 0.15
C ASP A 113 8.99 -14.50 -0.65
N LEU A 114 9.24 -13.35 -0.01
CA LEU A 114 9.17 -12.03 -0.66
C LEU A 114 10.22 -11.88 -1.77
N ASN A 115 11.47 -12.29 -1.53
CA ASN A 115 12.51 -12.25 -2.54
C ASN A 115 12.19 -13.18 -3.72
N ASN A 116 11.72 -14.39 -3.45
CA ASN A 116 11.37 -15.35 -4.49
C ASN A 116 10.20 -14.83 -5.34
N ALA A 117 9.18 -14.24 -4.72
CA ALA A 117 8.06 -13.64 -5.44
C ALA A 117 8.52 -12.48 -6.35
N LEU A 118 9.34 -11.56 -5.84
CA LEU A 118 9.87 -10.45 -6.64
C LEU A 118 10.79 -10.92 -7.77
N LEU A 119 11.69 -11.87 -7.50
CA LEU A 119 12.55 -12.46 -8.52
C LEU A 119 11.77 -13.21 -9.60
N SER A 120 10.65 -13.84 -9.24
CA SER A 120 9.78 -14.47 -10.23
C SER A 120 9.21 -13.46 -11.23
N ILE A 121 8.83 -12.27 -10.76
CA ILE A 121 8.32 -11.18 -11.62
C ILE A 121 9.44 -10.62 -12.51
N ILE A 122 10.62 -10.40 -11.95
CA ILE A 122 11.78 -9.84 -12.69
C ILE A 122 12.22 -10.76 -13.83
N ASN A 123 12.24 -12.07 -13.57
CA ASN A 123 12.71 -13.07 -14.53
C ASN A 123 11.62 -13.54 -15.51
N ASP A 124 10.38 -13.12 -15.33
CA ASP A 124 9.30 -13.49 -16.24
C ASP A 124 9.40 -12.68 -17.55
N PRO A 125 9.57 -13.34 -18.72
CA PRO A 125 9.65 -12.66 -20.00
C PRO A 125 8.32 -12.04 -20.46
N PHE A 126 7.20 -12.43 -19.87
CA PHE A 126 5.87 -11.92 -20.20
C PHE A 126 5.49 -10.68 -19.38
N GLU A 127 6.25 -10.36 -18.34
CA GLU A 127 5.99 -9.19 -17.50
C GLU A 127 6.46 -7.89 -18.15
N SER A 128 5.71 -6.81 -17.91
CA SER A 128 6.03 -5.50 -18.46
C SER A 128 7.36 -4.96 -17.91
N ASN A 129 8.09 -4.19 -18.72
CA ASN A 129 9.33 -3.54 -18.26
C ASN A 129 9.09 -2.68 -17.02
N GLU A 130 7.96 -1.97 -16.94
CA GLU A 130 7.61 -1.13 -15.80
C GLU A 130 7.41 -1.94 -14.52
N LYS A 131 6.67 -3.06 -14.59
CA LYS A 131 6.43 -3.93 -13.44
C LYS A 131 7.74 -4.57 -12.95
N ARG A 132 8.61 -5.00 -13.86
CA ARG A 132 9.95 -5.53 -13.54
C ARG A 132 10.84 -4.49 -12.86
N ASP A 133 10.91 -3.29 -13.41
CA ASP A 133 11.67 -2.16 -12.87
C ASP A 133 11.18 -1.73 -11.46
N LYS A 134 9.86 -1.82 -11.21
CA LYS A 134 9.29 -1.64 -9.86
C LYS A 134 9.64 -2.80 -8.92
N ALA A 135 9.60 -4.05 -9.38
CA ALA A 135 10.03 -5.19 -8.58
C ALA A 135 11.52 -5.09 -8.19
N GLU A 136 12.39 -4.71 -9.13
CA GLU A 136 13.83 -4.46 -8.89
C GLU A 136 14.04 -3.37 -7.83
N THR A 137 13.29 -2.27 -7.95
CA THR A 137 13.34 -1.17 -6.97
C THR A 137 12.90 -1.63 -5.58
N MET A 138 11.86 -2.47 -5.50
CA MET A 138 11.39 -3.02 -4.23
C MET A 138 12.45 -3.95 -3.60
N ILE A 139 13.13 -4.79 -4.39
CA ILE A 139 14.27 -5.59 -3.91
C ILE A 139 15.36 -4.69 -3.34
N TRP A 140 15.71 -3.60 -4.03
CA TRP A 140 16.73 -2.67 -3.56
C TRP A 140 16.35 -2.05 -2.20
N TRP A 141 15.08 -1.65 -2.02
CA TRP A 141 14.58 -1.15 -0.75
C TRP A 141 14.71 -2.19 0.37
N ILE A 142 14.31 -3.44 0.11
CA ILE A 142 14.37 -4.54 1.09
C ILE A 142 15.82 -4.86 1.48
N LYS A 143 16.77 -4.79 0.54
CA LYS A 143 18.19 -5.02 0.83
C LYS A 143 18.82 -3.89 1.66
N SER A 144 18.26 -2.69 1.59
CA SER A 144 18.74 -1.49 2.27
C SER A 144 18.05 -1.25 3.63
N MET A 145 17.18 -2.17 4.05
CA MET A 145 16.49 -2.16 5.35
C MET A 145 17.31 -2.81 6.45
#